data_AF-A0A3R7UQB9-F1
#
_entry.id   AF-A0A3R7UQB9-F1
#
_cell.length_a   1.000
_cell.length_b   1.000
_cell.length_c   1.000
_cell.angle_alpha   90.00
_cell.angle_beta   90.00
_cell.angle_gamma   90.00
#
_symmetry.space_group_name_H-M   'P 1'
#
loop_
_entity.id
_entity.type
_entity.pdbx_description
1 polymer ?
#
loop_
_entity_poly.entity_id
_entity_poly.type
_entity_poly.pdbx_seq_one_letter_code
_entity_poly.pdbx_strand_id
1 'polypeptide(L)'
;MAISNKNQDSSNFINQLTEDINLLEQLIAKNILEDHERIGAEQEFCLIDENFRANPINEKIVKKLYKSGFVTEIAKFNMELNIEPLELKKNALKKCG
;
A
#
# COMPACT_ATOMS: atom_id res chain seq x y z
N MET A 1 -13.57 29.12 -22.69
CA MET A 1 -12.72 29.83 -21.70
C MET A 1 -12.75 29.02 -20.41
N ALA A 2 -11.73 28.18 -20.19
CA ALA A 2 -11.59 27.35 -18.98
C ALA A 2 -10.12 27.30 -18.59
N ILE A 3 -9.61 28.42 -18.07
CA ILE A 3 -8.26 28.54 -17.54
C ILE A 3 -8.40 29.32 -16.22
N SER A 4 -8.85 28.65 -15.15
CA SER A 4 -8.85 29.26 -13.80
C SER A 4 -8.89 28.27 -12.62
N ASN A 5 -9.30 27.01 -12.80
CA ASN A 5 -9.54 26.11 -11.64
C ASN A 5 -8.32 25.31 -11.15
N LYS A 6 -7.32 25.06 -11.99
CA LYS A 6 -6.21 24.12 -11.67
C LYS A 6 -5.34 24.58 -10.48
N ASN A 7 -5.17 25.89 -10.32
CA ASN A 7 -4.34 26.46 -9.25
C ASN A 7 -5.08 26.47 -7.89
N GLN A 8 -6.41 26.64 -7.88
CA GLN A 8 -7.20 26.59 -6.65
C GLN A 8 -7.31 25.15 -6.12
N ASP A 9 -7.52 24.18 -7.01
CA ASP A 9 -7.55 22.76 -6.64
C ASP A 9 -6.21 22.30 -6.07
N SER A 10 -5.09 22.78 -6.64
CA SER A 10 -3.75 22.47 -6.14
C SER A 10 -3.48 23.10 -4.77
N SER A 11 -3.88 24.35 -4.56
CA SER A 11 -3.73 25.04 -3.26
C SER A 11 -4.54 24.35 -2.16
N ASN A 12 -5.80 24.01 -2.45
CA ASN A 12 -6.67 23.29 -1.52
C ASN A 12 -6.11 21.90 -1.16
N PHE A 13 -5.58 21.18 -2.15
CA PHE A 13 -4.90 19.91 -1.92
C PHE A 13 -3.69 20.05 -0.99
N ILE A 14 -2.82 21.04 -1.23
CA ILE A 14 -1.64 21.28 -0.38
C ILE A 14 -2.05 21.67 1.04
N ASN A 15 -3.09 22.50 1.20
CA ASN A 15 -3.60 22.86 2.52
C ASN A 15 -4.13 21.63 3.27
N GLN A 16 -4.94 20.78 2.62
CA GLN A 16 -5.44 19.56 3.25
C GLN A 16 -4.29 18.62 3.65
N LEU A 17 -3.31 18.44 2.77
CA LEU A 17 -2.13 17.61 3.07
C LEU A 17 -1.33 18.15 4.26
N THR A 18 -1.22 19.48 4.38
CA THR A 18 -0.53 20.12 5.51
C THR A 18 -1.31 19.92 6.81
N GLU A 19 -2.63 20.06 6.77
CA GLU A 19 -3.50 19.77 7.92
C GLU A 19 -3.41 18.31 8.35
N ASP A 20 -3.38 17.36 7.41
CA ASP A 20 -3.24 15.93 7.71
C ASP A 20 -1.89 15.65 8.43
N ILE A 21 -0.81 16.32 8.04
CA ILE A 21 0.50 16.24 8.72
C ILE A 21 0.40 16.82 10.14
N ASN A 22 -0.20 17.99 10.31
CA ASN A 22 -0.40 18.62 11.63
C ASN A 22 -1.22 17.71 12.56
N LEU A 23 -2.24 17.02 12.03
CA LEU A 23 -3.03 16.06 12.78
C LEU A 23 -2.21 14.85 13.20
N LEU A 24 -1.39 14.29 12.30
CA LEU A 24 -0.50 13.18 12.62
C LEU A 24 0.49 13.55 13.74
N GLU A 25 1.08 14.75 13.71
CA GLU A 25 1.95 15.24 14.78
C GLU A 25 1.23 15.27 16.14
N GLN A 26 -0.03 15.73 16.16
CA GLN A 26 -0.83 15.72 17.39
C GLN A 26 -1.15 14.31 17.88
N LEU A 27 -1.43 13.36 16.98
CA LEU A 27 -1.68 11.97 17.35
C LEU A 27 -0.46 11.32 18.01
N ILE A 28 0.74 11.60 17.45
CA ILE A 28 2.02 11.16 18.01
C ILE A 28 2.24 11.82 19.38
N ALA A 29 2.12 13.15 19.47
CA ALA A 29 2.38 13.89 20.71
C ALA A 29 1.43 13.51 21.87
N LYS A 30 0.19 13.11 21.54
CA LYS A 30 -0.81 12.67 22.52
C LYS A 30 -0.74 11.18 22.85
N ASN A 31 0.18 10.43 22.22
CA ASN A 31 0.31 8.97 22.38
C ASN A 31 -1.02 8.22 22.15
N ILE A 32 -1.76 8.59 21.08
CA ILE A 32 -3.07 7.99 20.73
C ILE A 32 -2.92 6.85 19.70
N LEU A 33 -1.74 6.74 19.07
CA LEU A 33 -1.44 5.65 18.14
C LEU A 33 -1.38 4.30 18.87
N GLU A 34 -1.60 3.21 18.13
CA GLU A 34 -1.56 1.86 18.68
C GLU A 34 -0.14 1.51 19.22
N ASP A 35 -0.08 0.86 20.38
CA ASP A 35 1.17 0.49 21.08
C ASP A 35 1.32 -1.05 21.18
N HIS A 36 1.12 -1.77 20.07
CA HIS A 36 1.24 -3.24 20.03
C HIS A 36 2.29 -3.68 19.01
N GLU A 37 3.19 -4.57 19.42
CA GLU A 37 4.22 -5.13 18.54
C GLU A 37 3.58 -6.13 17.56
N ARG A 38 3.61 -5.79 16.27
CA ARG A 38 3.15 -6.65 15.18
C ARG A 38 4.23 -6.76 14.10
N ILE A 39 4.21 -7.85 13.35
CA ILE A 39 5.04 -8.06 12.18
C ILE A 39 4.15 -8.35 10.96
N GLY A 40 4.23 -7.47 9.96
CA GLY A 40 3.70 -7.70 8.62
C GLY A 40 4.79 -8.24 7.69
N ALA A 41 4.38 -8.67 6.50
CA ALA A 41 5.30 -9.02 5.43
C ALA A 41 4.68 -8.65 4.07
N GLU A 42 5.52 -8.14 3.19
CA GLU A 42 5.18 -7.85 1.81
C GLU A 42 6.00 -8.76 0.90
N GLN A 43 5.35 -9.36 -0.09
CA GLN A 43 6.02 -10.14 -1.12
C GLN A 43 5.74 -9.54 -2.49
N GLU A 44 6.76 -8.90 -3.06
CA GLU A 44 6.75 -8.45 -4.46
C GLU A 44 7.22 -9.57 -5.39
N PHE A 45 6.60 -9.67 -6.56
CA PHE A 45 6.98 -10.63 -7.59
C PHE A 45 6.63 -10.13 -9.00
N CYS A 46 7.37 -10.67 -9.98
CA CYS A 46 7.17 -10.39 -11.39
C CYS A 46 6.39 -11.51 -12.08
N LEU A 47 5.42 -11.14 -12.90
CA LEU A 47 4.71 -12.02 -13.80
C LEU A 47 5.56 -12.26 -15.04
N ILE A 48 5.76 -13.53 -15.38
CA ILE A 48 6.50 -13.94 -16.56
C ILE A 48 5.64 -14.83 -17.47
N ASP A 49 5.96 -14.84 -18.77
CA ASP A 49 5.39 -15.76 -19.75
C ASP A 49 6.23 -17.05 -19.87
N GLU A 50 5.79 -17.97 -20.73
CA GLU A 50 6.48 -19.25 -20.99
C GLU A 50 7.88 -19.08 -21.58
N ASN A 51 8.19 -17.89 -22.11
CA ASN A 51 9.51 -17.55 -22.65
C ASN A 51 10.37 -16.76 -21.64
N PHE A 52 9.98 -16.75 -20.35
CA PHE A 52 10.64 -16.00 -19.28
C PHE A 52 10.69 -14.48 -19.52
N ARG A 53 9.75 -13.92 -20.29
CA ARG A 53 9.62 -12.48 -20.50
C ARG A 53 8.58 -11.90 -19.56
N ALA A 54 8.75 -10.63 -19.20
CA ALA A 54 7.78 -9.89 -18.40
C ALA A 54 6.38 -9.92 -19.05
N ASN A 55 5.37 -10.31 -18.27
CA ASN A 55 4.01 -10.49 -18.74
C ASN A 55 3.09 -9.40 -18.16
N PRO A 56 2.71 -8.36 -18.93
CA PRO A 56 2.05 -7.15 -18.42
C PRO A 56 0.54 -7.36 -18.21
N ILE A 57 0.17 -8.29 -17.33
CA ILE A 57 -1.22 -8.69 -17.07
C ILE A 57 -1.64 -8.54 -15.60
N ASN A 58 -0.90 -7.80 -14.78
CA ASN A 58 -1.15 -7.67 -13.34
C ASN A 58 -2.60 -7.24 -13.01
N GLU A 59 -3.14 -6.22 -13.67
CA GLU A 59 -4.52 -5.77 -13.47
C GLU A 59 -5.55 -6.86 -13.78
N LYS A 60 -5.31 -7.67 -14.82
CA LYS A 60 -6.23 -8.75 -15.20
C LYS A 60 -6.25 -9.85 -14.14
N ILE A 61 -5.10 -10.12 -13.52
CA ILE A 61 -4.96 -11.10 -12.45
C ILE A 61 -5.64 -10.56 -11.19
N VAL A 62 -5.31 -9.35 -10.73
CA VAL A 62 -5.91 -8.75 -9.53
C VAL A 62 -7.43 -8.69 -9.62
N LYS A 63 -8.00 -8.29 -10.77
CA LYS A 63 -9.47 -8.27 -10.99
C LYS A 63 -10.14 -9.65 -10.86
N LYS A 64 -9.39 -10.75 -11.00
CA LYS A 64 -9.88 -12.13 -10.88
C LYS A 64 -9.58 -12.77 -9.52
N LEU A 65 -8.66 -12.20 -8.75
CA LEU A 65 -8.33 -12.70 -7.42
C LEU A 65 -9.40 -12.25 -6.43
N TYR A 66 -10.02 -13.21 -5.73
CA TYR A 66 -10.99 -12.94 -4.67
C TYR A 66 -10.34 -12.77 -3.29
N LYS A 67 -9.01 -12.83 -3.20
CA LYS A 67 -8.26 -12.85 -1.94
C LYS A 67 -7.73 -11.46 -1.59
N SER A 68 -7.86 -11.07 -0.33
CA SER A 68 -7.30 -9.82 0.21
C SER A 68 -5.77 -9.81 0.13
N GLY A 69 -5.21 -8.61 -0.03
CA GLY A 69 -3.76 -8.35 0.03
C GLY A 69 -3.03 -8.27 -1.31
N PHE A 70 -3.59 -8.80 -2.40
CA PHE A 70 -2.94 -8.67 -3.72
C PHE A 70 -3.20 -7.30 -4.35
N VAL A 71 -2.13 -6.59 -4.70
CA VAL A 71 -2.17 -5.29 -5.36
C VAL A 71 -1.26 -5.25 -6.59
N THR A 72 -1.52 -4.28 -7.47
CA THR A 72 -0.66 -4.00 -8.63
C THR A 72 0.37 -2.94 -8.27
N GLU A 73 1.59 -3.11 -8.78
CA GLU A 73 2.64 -2.11 -8.70
C GLU A 73 2.75 -1.26 -9.97
N ILE A 74 3.65 -0.26 -9.96
CA ILE A 74 3.88 0.68 -11.08
C ILE A 74 4.13 -0.07 -12.41
N ALA A 75 4.96 -1.12 -12.38
CA ALA A 75 5.20 -1.94 -13.55
C ALA A 75 4.02 -2.90 -13.79
N LYS A 76 3.50 -2.95 -15.02
CA LYS A 76 2.33 -3.77 -15.41
C LYS A 76 2.50 -5.28 -15.23
N PHE A 77 3.72 -5.73 -14.93
CA PHE A 77 4.06 -7.12 -14.66
C PHE A 77 4.47 -7.34 -13.20
N ASN A 78 4.54 -6.31 -12.36
CA ASN A 78 4.81 -6.46 -10.93
C ASN A 78 3.49 -6.54 -10.16
N MET A 79 3.49 -7.39 -9.15
CA MET A 79 2.42 -7.54 -8.17
C MET A 79 3.02 -7.66 -6.78
N GLU A 80 2.24 -7.27 -5.80
CA GLU A 80 2.59 -7.38 -4.39
C GLU A 80 1.49 -8.11 -3.63
N LEU A 81 1.90 -8.94 -2.67
CA LEU A 81 1.02 -9.52 -1.66
C LEU A 81 1.32 -8.88 -0.31
N ASN A 82 0.39 -8.09 0.19
CA ASN A 82 0.35 -7.58 1.55
C ASN A 82 -0.19 -8.66 2.50
N ILE A 83 0.62 -9.09 3.46
CA ILE A 83 0.22 -10.07 4.47
C ILE A 83 -0.21 -9.32 5.73
N GLU A 84 -1.40 -9.65 6.23
CA GLU A 84 -1.94 -9.07 7.46
C GLU A 84 -0.94 -9.20 8.63
N PRO A 85 -0.68 -8.11 9.37
CA PRO A 85 0.25 -8.14 10.48
C PRO A 85 -0.14 -9.17 11.54
N LEU A 86 0.84 -9.96 11.97
CA LEU A 86 0.72 -10.91 13.06
C LEU A 86 1.29 -10.31 14.34
N GLU A 87 0.68 -10.61 15.49
CA GLU A 87 1.23 -10.21 16.78
C GLU A 87 2.62 -10.82 16.98
N LEU A 88 3.60 -9.98 17.34
CA LEU A 88 5.00 -10.37 17.49
C LEU A 88 5.23 -11.05 18.85
N LYS A 89 4.78 -12.30 18.96
CA LYS A 89 5.00 -13.16 20.14
C LYS A 89 6.13 -14.16 19.92
N LYS A 90 6.57 -14.82 21.00
CA LYS A 90 7.47 -15.98 20.92
C LYS A 90 6.91 -17.00 19.93
N ASN A 91 7.68 -17.32 18.88
CA ASN A 91 7.31 -18.17 17.74
C ASN A 91 6.41 -17.55 16.65
N ALA A 92 6.24 -16.23 16.58
CA ALA A 92 5.47 -15.59 15.49
C ALA A 92 5.93 -16.04 14.09
N LEU A 93 7.25 -16.15 13.88
CA LEU A 93 7.86 -16.59 12.62
C LEU A 93 7.65 -18.07 12.28
N LYS A 94 7.22 -18.91 13.23
CA LYS A 94 6.90 -20.33 12.95
C LYS A 94 5.50 -20.53 12.37
N LYS A 95 4.63 -19.52 12.45
CA LYS A 95 3.26 -19.58 11.92
C LYS A 95 3.16 -19.21 10.44
N CYS A 96 4.24 -18.72 9.84
CA CYS A 96 4.29 -18.27 8.45
C CYS A 96 4.55 -19.42 7.44
N GLY A 97 4.14 -20.66 7.74
CA GLY A 97 4.37 -21.86 6.91
C GLY A 97 3.09 -22.63 6.64
#